data_AF-A0A920P548-F1
#
_entry.id   AF-A0A920P548-F1
#
_cell.length_a   1.000
_cell.length_b   1.000
_cell.length_c   1.000
_cell.angle_alpha   90.00
_cell.angle_beta   90.00
_cell.angle_gamma   90.00
#
_symmetry.space_group_name_H-M   'P 1'
#
loop_
_entity.id
_entity.type
_entity.pdbx_description
1 polymer ?
#
loop_
_entity_poly.entity_id
_entity_poly.type
_entity_poly.pdbx_seq_one_letter_code
_entity_poly.pdbx_strand_id
1 'polypeptide(L)'
;MTTEKIDSVRSTSPSDRYLPLLVILFIGSGCAALIYEIVWFQMLSLIVGSSAISLGVLLGTFMGGMCIGSIGLSKVIGTHRHPLRVYAMLEVGIGIFGLLVLWLCRM
;
A
#
# COMPACT_ATOMS: atom_id res chain seq x y z
N MET A 1 -6.97 -37.47 -29.77
CA MET A 1 -6.52 -38.01 -28.46
C MET A 1 -5.69 -37.02 -27.62
N THR A 2 -5.35 -35.82 -28.12
CA THR A 2 -4.55 -34.80 -27.38
C THR A 2 -5.36 -33.59 -26.89
N THR A 3 -6.65 -33.48 -27.22
CA THR A 3 -7.51 -32.33 -26.88
C THR A 3 -8.21 -32.44 -25.52
N GLU A 4 -8.40 -33.65 -24.97
CA GLU A 4 -9.18 -33.87 -23.74
C GLU A 4 -8.47 -33.39 -22.46
N LYS A 5 -7.14 -33.23 -22.51
CA LYS A 5 -6.32 -32.88 -21.32
C LYS A 5 -6.24 -31.37 -21.04
N ILE A 6 -6.67 -30.52 -21.98
CA ILE A 6 -6.64 -29.06 -21.81
C ILE A 6 -7.89 -28.55 -21.06
N ASP A 7 -9.04 -29.22 -21.22
CA ASP A 7 -10.30 -28.81 -20.57
C ASP A 7 -10.41 -29.27 -19.10
N SER A 8 -9.60 -30.25 -18.68
CA SER A 8 -9.59 -30.77 -17.30
C SER A 8 -8.92 -29.84 -16.27
N VAL A 9 -8.23 -28.78 -16.70
CA VAL A 9 -7.52 -27.82 -15.80
C VAL A 9 -8.37 -26.57 -15.56
N ARG A 10 -9.69 -26.68 -15.64
CA ARG A 10 -10.60 -25.68 -15.07
C ARG A 10 -11.39 -26.31 -13.94
N SER A 11 -10.68 -26.81 -12.95
CA SER A 11 -11.27 -26.93 -11.62
C SER A 11 -11.53 -25.52 -11.14
N THR A 12 -12.76 -25.03 -11.35
CA THR A 12 -13.27 -23.83 -10.69
C THR A 12 -13.19 -24.09 -9.20
N SER A 13 -12.05 -23.72 -8.63
CA SER A 13 -11.85 -23.75 -7.19
C SER A 13 -12.93 -22.81 -6.61
N PRO A 14 -13.57 -23.13 -5.47
CA PRO A 14 -14.48 -22.19 -4.79
C PRO A 14 -13.86 -20.81 -4.58
N SER A 15 -12.52 -20.77 -4.69
CA SER A 15 -11.64 -19.64 -4.80
C SER A 15 -11.98 -18.57 -5.83
N ASP A 16 -12.38 -18.96 -7.03
CA ASP A 16 -12.64 -18.01 -8.12
C ASP A 16 -13.84 -17.10 -7.81
N ARG A 17 -14.72 -17.51 -6.88
CA ARG A 17 -15.90 -16.74 -6.53
C ARG A 17 -15.60 -15.50 -5.69
N TYR A 18 -14.52 -15.51 -4.91
CA TYR A 18 -14.11 -14.35 -4.11
C TYR A 18 -13.14 -13.42 -4.82
N LEU A 19 -12.54 -13.83 -5.95
CA LEU A 19 -11.72 -12.94 -6.77
C LEU A 19 -12.45 -11.65 -7.20
N PRO A 20 -13.68 -11.68 -7.75
CA PRO A 20 -14.38 -10.45 -8.09
C PRO A 20 -14.69 -9.59 -6.85
N LEU A 21 -14.98 -10.21 -5.71
CA LEU A 21 -15.21 -9.51 -4.45
C LEU A 21 -13.93 -8.81 -3.97
N LEU A 22 -12.78 -9.48 -4.04
CA LEU A 22 -11.47 -8.92 -3.70
C LEU A 22 -11.10 -7.76 -4.63
N VAL A 23 -11.38 -7.87 -5.93
CA VAL A 23 -11.13 -6.79 -6.90
C VAL A 23 -11.98 -5.55 -6.56
N ILE A 24 -13.26 -5.73 -6.24
CA ILE A 24 -14.13 -4.63 -5.81
C ILE A 24 -13.62 -4.00 -4.52
N LEU A 25 -13.23 -4.81 -3.54
CA LEU A 25 -12.68 -4.32 -2.27
C LEU A 25 -11.37 -3.56 -2.47
N PHE A 26 -10.51 -4.05 -3.37
CA PHE A 26 -9.25 -3.42 -3.73
C PHE A 26 -9.46 -2.07 -4.42
N ILE A 27 -10.39 -2.00 -5.38
CA ILE A 27 -10.77 -0.74 -6.03
C ILE A 27 -11.35 0.23 -5.00
N GLY A 28 -12.26 -0.26 -4.13
CA GLY A 28 -12.84 0.54 -3.05
C GLY A 28 -11.80 1.10 -2.08
N SER A 29 -10.80 0.28 -1.72
CA SER A 29 -9.67 0.72 -0.89
C SER A 29 -8.82 1.77 -1.60
N GLY A 30 -8.59 1.65 -2.91
CA GLY A 30 -7.91 2.65 -3.72
C GLY A 30 -8.68 3.97 -3.78
N CYS A 31 -9.99 3.92 -3.98
CA CYS A 31 -10.86 5.10 -3.93
C CYS A 31 -10.82 5.78 -2.56
N ALA A 32 -10.89 5.00 -1.47
CA ALA A 32 -10.80 5.53 -0.11
C ALA A 32 -9.45 6.21 0.15
N ALA A 33 -8.35 5.63 -0.33
CA ALA A 33 -7.02 6.22 -0.23
C ALA A 33 -6.93 7.56 -0.98
N LEU A 34 -7.46 7.66 -2.20
CA LEU A 34 -7.50 8.92 -2.96
C LEU A 34 -8.33 9.99 -2.26
N ILE A 35 -9.51 9.63 -1.72
CA ILE A 35 -10.35 10.57 -0.95
C ILE A 35 -9.57 11.08 0.26
N TYR A 36 -8.90 10.20 1.01
CA TYR A 36 -8.07 10.59 2.15
C TYR A 36 -6.94 11.53 1.72
N GLU A 37 -6.29 11.25 0.59
CA GLU A 37 -5.24 12.10 0.02
C GLU A 37 -5.74 13.52 -0.27
N ILE A 38 -6.96 13.65 -0.81
CA ILE A 38 -7.58 14.94 -1.17
C ILE A 38 -8.02 15.71 0.07
N VAL A 39 -8.64 15.04 1.04
CA VAL A 39 -9.03 15.66 2.33
C VAL A 39 -7.79 16.19 3.04
N TRP A 40 -6.73 15.39 3.07
CA TRP A 40 -5.49 15.79 3.71
C TRP A 40 -4.79 16.92 2.95
N PHE A 41 -4.77 16.88 1.61
CA PHE A 41 -4.30 17.98 0.76
C PHE A 41 -5.06 19.29 1.02
N GLN A 42 -6.38 19.22 1.20
CA GLN A 42 -7.20 20.39 1.44
C GLN A 42 -6.93 21.00 2.81
N MET A 43 -6.71 20.16 3.84
CA MET A 43 -6.25 20.60 5.15
C MET A 43 -4.86 21.25 5.11
N LEU A 44 -3.90 20.63 4.42
CA LEU A 44 -2.56 21.18 4.18
C LEU A 44 -2.60 22.51 3.44
N SER A 45 -3.48 22.62 2.44
CA SER A 45 -3.66 23.85 1.65
C SER A 45 -4.20 25.00 2.51
N LEU A 46 -5.07 24.73 3.48
CA LEU A 46 -5.57 25.74 4.43
C LEU A 46 -4.47 26.24 5.39
N ILE A 47 -3.51 25.38 5.74
CA ILE A 47 -2.39 25.73 6.64
C ILE A 47 -1.29 26.49 5.88
N VAL A 48 -1.01 26.08 4.64
CA VAL A 48 0.09 26.63 3.81
C VAL A 48 -0.36 27.83 2.95
N GLY A 49 -1.65 27.93 2.62
CA GLY A 49 -2.23 29.00 1.81
C GLY A 49 -1.95 28.93 0.30
N SER A 50 -1.14 27.96 -0.16
CA SER A 50 -0.74 27.81 -1.57
C SER A 50 -0.93 26.38 -2.08
N SER A 51 -1.77 26.23 -3.12
CA SER A 51 -2.15 24.94 -3.72
C SER A 51 -0.96 24.19 -4.34
N ALA A 52 0.02 24.91 -4.91
CA ALA A 52 1.18 24.30 -5.56
C ALA A 52 2.12 23.65 -4.54
N ILE A 53 2.33 24.30 -3.40
CA ILE A 53 3.20 23.78 -2.32
C ILE A 53 2.54 22.57 -1.65
N SER A 54 1.24 22.64 -1.36
CA SER A 54 0.50 21.52 -0.77
C SER A 54 0.57 20.25 -1.64
N LEU A 55 0.44 20.40 -2.96
CA LEU A 55 0.55 19.28 -3.91
C LEU A 55 1.97 18.71 -3.90
N GLY A 56 2.99 19.58 -3.93
CA GLY A 56 4.39 19.17 -3.86
C GLY A 56 4.72 18.39 -2.58
N VAL A 57 4.19 18.81 -1.42
CA VAL A 57 4.39 18.10 -0.13
C VAL A 57 3.65 16.76 -0.13
N LEU A 58 2.44 16.71 -0.65
CA LEU A 58 1.65 15.48 -0.78
C LEU A 58 2.37 14.45 -1.64
N LEU A 59 2.73 14.84 -2.88
CA LEU A 59 3.49 14.03 -3.83
C LEU A 59 4.86 13.63 -3.26
N GLY A 60 5.57 14.55 -2.60
CA GLY A 60 6.86 14.29 -1.98
C GLY A 60 6.77 13.27 -0.85
N THR A 61 5.73 13.36 -0.01
CA THR A 61 5.50 12.39 1.08
C THR A 61 5.06 11.03 0.52
N PHE A 62 4.19 11.02 -0.50
CA PHE A 62 3.69 9.80 -1.12
C PHE A 62 4.79 9.06 -1.88
N MET A 63 5.48 9.74 -2.80
CA MET A 63 6.60 9.16 -3.54
C MET A 63 7.80 8.86 -2.64
N GLY A 64 8.09 9.72 -1.65
CA GLY A 64 9.14 9.49 -0.66
C GLY A 64 8.88 8.22 0.17
N GLY A 65 7.65 8.07 0.67
CA GLY A 65 7.21 6.87 1.38
C GLY A 65 7.29 5.61 0.53
N MET A 66 6.84 5.66 -0.73
CA MET A 66 6.96 4.53 -1.66
C MET A 66 8.41 4.20 -2.02
N CYS A 67 9.26 5.20 -2.21
CA CYS A 67 10.68 5.01 -2.51
C CYS A 67 11.41 4.33 -1.35
N ILE A 68 11.19 4.82 -0.12
CA ILE A 68 11.74 4.22 1.10
C ILE A 68 11.18 2.79 1.29
N GLY A 69 9.88 2.59 1.10
CA GLY A 69 9.23 1.28 1.20
C GLY A 69 9.76 0.28 0.16
N SER A 70 9.91 0.71 -1.09
CA SER A 70 10.42 -0.12 -2.19
C SER A 70 11.89 -0.47 -2.01
N ILE A 71 12.75 0.48 -1.62
CA ILE A 71 14.17 0.21 -1.36
C ILE A 71 14.33 -0.70 -0.14
N GLY A 72 13.56 -0.47 0.93
CA GLY A 72 13.54 -1.33 2.11
C GLY A 72 13.14 -2.77 1.77
N LEU A 73 12.03 -2.94 1.07
CA LEU A 73 11.49 -4.26 0.71
C LEU A 73 12.35 -4.96 -0.34
N SER A 74 12.85 -4.25 -1.35
CA SER A 74 13.73 -4.79 -2.40
C SER A 74 15.08 -5.25 -1.84
N LYS A 75 15.60 -4.60 -0.79
CA LYS A 75 16.83 -5.04 -0.09
C LYS A 75 16.58 -6.26 0.83
N VAL A 76 15.33 -6.53 1.17
CA VAL A 76 14.91 -7.69 1.97
C VAL A 76 14.62 -8.91 1.11
N ILE A 77 14.08 -8.72 -0.09
CA ILE A 77 13.84 -9.77 -1.10
C ILE A 77 15.15 -10.05 -1.86
N GLY A 78 16.18 -10.45 -1.13
CA GLY A 78 17.27 -11.22 -1.72
C GLY A 78 16.79 -12.67 -1.83
N THR A 79 16.82 -13.24 -3.03
CA THR A 79 16.35 -14.55 -3.55
C THR A 79 16.45 -15.80 -2.64
N HIS A 80 17.00 -15.75 -1.42
CA HIS A 80 17.23 -16.90 -0.55
C HIS A 80 16.95 -16.72 0.96
N ARG A 81 16.34 -15.63 1.45
CA ARG A 81 16.23 -15.40 2.91
C ARG A 81 14.83 -15.40 3.51
N HIS A 82 14.74 -16.10 4.65
CA HIS A 82 13.63 -16.39 5.55
C HIS A 82 12.47 -15.35 5.62
N PRO A 83 11.20 -15.81 5.66
CA PRO A 83 9.99 -14.98 5.78
C PRO A 83 9.98 -14.02 6.99
N LEU A 84 10.81 -14.28 8.02
CA LEU A 84 10.96 -13.40 9.19
C LEU A 84 11.43 -11.98 8.84
N ARG A 85 12.19 -11.79 7.76
CA ARG A 85 12.75 -10.48 7.43
C ARG A 85 11.71 -9.53 6.83
N VAL A 86 10.70 -10.06 6.15
CA VAL A 86 9.53 -9.31 5.70
C VAL A 86 8.71 -8.86 6.90
N TYR A 87 8.55 -9.75 7.89
CA TYR A 87 7.85 -9.43 9.14
C TYR A 87 8.56 -8.32 9.94
N ALA A 88 9.89 -8.40 10.07
CA ALA A 88 10.69 -7.39 10.76
C ALA A 88 10.59 -6.00 10.11
N MET A 89 10.46 -5.91 8.77
CA MET A 89 10.22 -4.62 8.12
C MET A 89 8.80 -4.11 8.31
N LEU A 90 7.80 -5.00 8.38
CA LEU A 90 6.45 -4.63 8.77
C LEU A 90 6.45 -4.03 10.18
N GLU A 91 7.15 -4.67 11.13
CA GLU A 91 7.32 -4.17 12.49
C GLU A 91 8.04 -2.81 12.54
N VAL A 92 9.10 -2.60 11.74
CA VAL A 92 9.77 -1.29 11.68
C VAL A 92 8.83 -0.22 11.11
N GLY A 93 8.05 -0.55 10.09
CA GLY A 93 7.03 0.35 9.54
C GLY A 93 5.98 0.73 10.59
N ILE A 94 5.47 -0.25 11.33
CA ILE A 94 4.53 -0.04 12.45
C ILE A 94 5.18 0.77 13.57
N GLY A 95 6.45 0.50 13.91
CA GLY A 95 7.20 1.21 14.94
C GLY A 95 7.40 2.69 14.59
N ILE A 96 7.71 3.01 13.34
CA ILE A 96 7.81 4.39 12.85
C ILE A 96 6.45 5.08 12.90
N PHE A 97 5.37 4.40 12.46
CA PHE A 97 4.01 4.95 12.52
C PHE A 97 3.57 5.22 13.97
N GLY A 98 3.87 4.28 14.87
CA GLY A 98 3.62 4.41 16.30
C GLY A 98 4.40 5.58 16.91
N LEU A 99 5.68 5.74 16.57
CA LEU A 99 6.50 6.87 17.01
C LEU A 99 5.93 8.21 16.50
N LEU A 100 5.51 8.27 15.24
CA LEU A 100 4.88 9.46 14.65
C LEU A 100 3.58 9.84 15.35
N VAL A 101 2.69 8.87 15.60
CA VAL A 101 1.44 9.08 16.33
C VAL A 101 1.70 9.51 17.77
N LEU A 102 2.66 8.87 18.45
CA LEU A 102 3.00 9.16 19.84
C LEU A 102 3.67 10.54 19.97
N TRP A 103 4.43 10.97 18.96
CA TRP A 103 5.02 12.30 18.90
C TRP A 103 3.97 13.38 18.59
N LEU A 104 3.06 13.12 17.64
CA LEU A 104 1.96 14.03 17.29
C LEU A 104 0.95 14.20 18.43
N CYS A 105 0.67 13.15 19.19
CA CYS A 105 -0.23 13.22 20.35
C CYS A 105 0.43 13.87 21.58
N ARG A 106 1.76 14.07 21.56
CA ARG A 106 2.53 14.68 22.66
C ARG A 106 2.66 16.21 22.52
N MET A 107 2.56 16.77 21.31
CA MET A 107 2.56 18.22 21.05
C MET A 107 1.15 18.78 21.05
#